data_AF-A0A391PF82-F1
#
_entry.id   AF-A0A391PF82-F1
#
_cell.length_a   1.000
_cell.length_b   1.000
_cell.length_c   1.000
_cell.angle_alpha   90.00
_cell.angle_beta   90.00
_cell.angle_gamma   90.00
#
_symmetry.space_group_name_H-M   'P 1'
#
loop_
_entity.id
_entity.type
_entity.pdbx_description
1 polymer ?
#
loop_
_entity_poly.entity_id
_entity_poly.type
_entity_poly.pdbx_seq_one_letter_code
_entity_poly.pdbx_strand_id
1 'polypeptide(L)'
;MPKKIDPALRDRAVRLVTEHQQEYSSLTAASEAVARQLGVGKESVRRWVVQAQIDGRQRPGVTSEEIDEIKRLKAENRRLREDVAILKAATTFFAGELCATRRWVYREAVRDRLLWVVAAA
;
A
#
# COMPACT_ATOMS: atom_id res chain seq x y z
N MET A 1 2.39 20.71 7.38
CA MET A 1 1.83 20.09 6.15
C MET A 1 2.85 20.23 5.04
N PRO A 2 3.15 19.19 4.25
CA PRO A 2 3.97 19.37 3.05
C PRO A 2 3.28 20.39 2.14
N LYS A 3 4.00 21.45 1.75
CA LYS A 3 3.46 22.48 0.85
C LYS A 3 3.15 21.78 -0.48
N LYS A 4 1.87 21.80 -0.89
CA LYS A 4 1.47 21.30 -2.21
C LYS A 4 2.13 22.19 -3.25
N ILE A 5 3.08 21.62 -3.98
CA ILE A 5 3.71 22.29 -5.11
C ILE A 5 2.73 22.18 -6.27
N ASP A 6 2.45 23.31 -6.91
CA ASP A 6 1.60 23.38 -8.10
C ASP A 6 2.16 22.45 -9.20
N PRO A 7 1.38 21.48 -9.71
CA PRO A 7 1.82 20.61 -10.81
C PRO A 7 2.25 21.42 -12.04
N ALA A 8 1.58 22.53 -12.35
CA ALA A 8 1.94 23.36 -13.50
C ALA A 8 3.36 23.96 -13.36
N LEU A 9 3.75 24.33 -12.14
CA LEU A 9 5.10 24.80 -11.85
C LEU A 9 6.14 23.70 -12.05
N ARG A 10 5.83 22.48 -11.62
CA ARG A 10 6.71 21.31 -11.81
C ARG A 10 6.90 21.01 -13.29
N ASP A 11 5.82 20.94 -14.05
CA ASP A 11 5.89 20.59 -15.48
C ASP A 11 6.64 21.67 -16.26
N ARG A 12 6.43 22.95 -15.92
CA ARG A 12 7.21 24.06 -16.47
C ARG A 12 8.70 23.93 -16.14
N ALA A 13 9.05 23.63 -14.89
CA ALA A 13 10.44 23.45 -14.49
C ALA A 13 11.12 22.30 -15.24
N VAL A 14 10.43 21.15 -15.37
CA VAL A 14 10.93 20.01 -16.13
C VAL A 14 11.14 20.38 -17.58
N ARG A 15 10.16 21.01 -18.23
CA ARG A 15 10.26 21.43 -19.63
C ARG A 15 11.45 22.35 -19.87
N LEU A 16 11.61 23.39 -19.06
CA LEU A 16 12.71 24.34 -19.20
C LEU A 16 14.08 23.68 -19.04
N VAL A 17 14.24 22.77 -18.07
CA VAL A 17 15.51 22.05 -17.90
C VAL A 17 15.76 21.12 -19.08
N THR A 18 14.75 20.38 -19.56
CA THR A 18 14.91 19.47 -20.68
C THR A 18 15.25 20.19 -21.99
N GLU A 19 14.64 21.35 -22.25
CA GLU A 19 14.91 22.17 -23.44
C GLU A 19 16.34 22.75 -23.41
N HIS A 20 16.78 23.29 -22.27
CA HIS A 20 18.06 24.00 -22.17
C HIS A 20 19.22 23.16 -21.61
N GLN A 21 19.04 21.86 -21.33
CA GLN A 21 20.07 21.06 -20.66
C GLN A 21 21.41 21.02 -21.40
N GLN A 22 21.41 21.12 -22.73
CA GLN A 22 22.61 21.07 -23.56
C GLN A 22 23.44 22.36 -23.51
N GLU A 23 22.85 23.47 -23.08
CA GLU A 23 23.52 24.77 -22.92
C GLU A 23 24.37 24.84 -21.64
N TYR A 24 24.20 23.86 -20.74
CA TYR A 24 24.89 23.80 -19.46
C TYR A 24 25.84 22.61 -19.37
N SER A 25 26.87 22.74 -18.54
CA SER A 25 27.87 21.69 -18.31
C SER A 25 27.31 20.43 -17.61
N SER A 26 26.18 20.55 -16.91
CA SER A 26 25.54 19.43 -16.22
C SER A 26 24.07 19.69 -15.94
N LEU A 27 23.31 18.61 -15.74
CA LEU A 27 21.92 18.67 -15.26
C LEU A 27 21.79 19.48 -13.97
N THR A 28 22.78 19.40 -13.09
CA THR A 28 22.81 20.12 -11.82
C THR A 28 22.94 21.63 -12.03
N ALA A 29 23.74 22.07 -13.01
CA ALA A 29 23.87 23.48 -13.37
C ALA A 29 22.60 24.02 -14.05
N ALA A 30 22.01 23.25 -14.97
CA ALA A 30 20.73 23.59 -15.61
C ALA A 30 19.60 23.72 -14.56
N SER A 31 19.52 22.76 -13.62
CA SER A 31 18.53 22.77 -12.54
C SER A 31 18.69 23.98 -11.62
N GLU A 32 19.92 24.44 -11.38
CA GLU A 32 20.19 25.62 -10.55
C GLU A 32 19.78 26.92 -11.23
N ALA A 33 20.01 27.05 -12.54
CA ALA A 33 19.56 28.20 -13.31
C ALA A 33 18.03 28.31 -13.31
N VAL A 34 17.33 27.20 -13.63
CA VAL A 34 15.86 27.16 -13.66
C VAL A 34 15.25 27.34 -12.27
N ALA A 35 15.87 26.75 -11.24
CA ALA A 35 15.42 26.91 -9.86
C ALA A 35 15.46 28.38 -9.40
N ARG A 36 16.51 29.13 -9.75
CA ARG A 36 16.61 30.57 -9.47
C ARG A 36 15.54 31.36 -10.21
N GLN A 37 15.26 31.03 -11.47
CA GLN A 37 14.23 31.71 -12.27
C GLN A 37 12.82 31.50 -11.73
N LEU A 38 12.52 30.30 -11.22
CA LEU A 38 11.19 29.92 -10.73
C LEU A 38 11.01 30.10 -9.21
N GLY A 39 12.05 30.49 -8.47
CA GLY A 39 12.01 30.64 -7.01
C GLY A 39 11.83 29.33 -6.25
N VAL A 40 12.30 28.21 -6.79
CA VAL A 40 12.18 26.87 -6.19
C VAL A 40 13.54 26.33 -5.77
N GLY A 41 13.56 25.29 -4.94
CA GLY A 41 14.81 24.63 -4.56
C GLY A 41 15.46 23.90 -5.73
N LYS A 42 16.76 24.12 -5.94
CA LYS A 42 17.59 23.42 -6.95
C LYS A 42 17.40 21.90 -6.93
N GLU A 43 17.46 21.31 -5.74
CA GLU A 43 17.35 19.86 -5.58
C GLU A 43 15.95 19.34 -5.92
N SER A 44 14.90 20.13 -5.69
CA SER A 44 13.53 19.78 -6.09
C SER A 44 13.40 19.70 -7.60
N VAL A 45 13.91 20.72 -8.32
CA VAL A 45 13.90 20.76 -9.79
C VAL A 45 14.67 19.58 -10.37
N ARG A 46 15.88 19.32 -9.85
CA ARG A 46 16.71 18.19 -10.30
C ARG A 46 15.98 16.85 -10.14
N ARG A 47 15.32 16.62 -9.00
CA ARG A 47 14.56 15.38 -8.74
C ARG A 47 13.38 15.22 -9.68
N TRP A 48 12.66 16.29 -10.00
CA TRP A 48 11.55 16.23 -10.97
C TRP A 48 12.03 15.85 -12.35
N VAL A 49 13.16 16.40 -12.80
CA VAL A 49 13.72 16.06 -14.12
C VAL A 49 14.20 14.61 -14.15
N VAL A 50 14.85 14.14 -13.08
CA VAL A 50 15.26 12.73 -12.99
C VAL A 50 14.03 11.81 -13.00
N GLN A 51 12.97 12.14 -12.28
CA GLN A 51 11.73 11.36 -12.31
C GLN A 51 11.09 11.36 -13.70
N ALA A 52 11.04 12.50 -14.37
CA ALA A 52 10.53 12.60 -15.74
C ALA A 52 11.36 11.77 -16.74
N GLN A 53 12.69 11.68 -16.54
CA GLN A 53 13.56 10.81 -17.34
C GLN A 53 13.29 9.32 -17.07
N ILE A 54 13.00 8.94 -15.83
CA ILE A 54 12.63 7.56 -15.46
C ILE A 54 11.27 7.20 -16.07
N ASP A 55 10.29 8.09 -15.92
CA ASP A 55 8.94 7.91 -16.48
C ASP A 55 8.99 7.84 -18.01
N GLY A 56 9.89 8.61 -18.64
CA GLY A 56 10.18 8.56 -20.08
C GLY A 56 11.11 7.42 -20.53
N ARG A 57 11.44 6.46 -19.65
CA ARG A 57 12.36 5.31 -19.91
C ARG A 57 13.77 5.68 -20.39
N GLN A 58 14.20 6.91 -20.15
CA GLN A 58 15.56 7.37 -20.46
C GLN A 58 16.57 6.92 -19.40
N ARG A 59 16.09 6.57 -18.20
CA ARG A 59 16.90 6.06 -17.09
C ARG A 59 16.22 4.87 -16.41
N PRO A 60 17.00 3.89 -15.91
CA PRO A 60 16.46 2.85 -15.05
C PRO A 60 16.00 3.45 -13.72
N GLY A 61 14.82 3.03 -13.26
CA GLY A 61 14.20 3.50 -12.02
C GLY A 61 12.76 3.04 -11.92
N VAL A 62 12.13 3.33 -10.78
CA VAL A 62 10.70 3.05 -10.58
C VAL A 62 9.91 4.26 -11.09
N THR A 63 8.96 4.02 -11.98
CA THR A 63 8.12 5.08 -12.54
C THR A 63 7.14 5.60 -11.50
N SER A 64 6.63 6.81 -11.72
CA SER A 64 5.57 7.38 -10.89
C SER A 64 4.31 6.51 -10.88
N GLU A 65 3.94 5.94 -12.04
CA GLU A 65 2.82 5.01 -12.18
C GLU A 65 3.02 3.73 -11.36
N GLU A 66 4.21 3.13 -11.42
CA GLU A 66 4.55 1.94 -10.63
C GLU A 66 4.48 2.22 -9.13
N ILE A 67 4.95 3.39 -8.69
CA ILE A 67 4.86 3.80 -7.28
C ILE A 67 3.40 3.90 -6.82
N ASP A 68 2.53 4.48 -7.65
CA ASP A 68 1.13 4.67 -7.30
C ASP A 68 0.36 3.35 -7.30
N GLU A 69 0.67 2.44 -8.23
CA GLU A 69 0.12 1.09 -8.23
C GLU A 69 0.61 0.29 -7.00
N ILE A 70 1.89 0.39 -6.63
CA ILE A 70 2.41 -0.23 -5.41
C ILE A 70 1.66 0.26 -4.17
N LYS A 71 1.36 1.56 -4.07
CA LYS A 71 0.57 2.11 -2.95
C LYS A 71 -0.84 1.56 -2.94
N ARG A 72 -1.49 1.50 -4.10
CA ARG A 72 -2.84 0.94 -4.26
C ARG A 72 -2.87 -0.52 -3.82
N LEU A 73 -1.97 -1.35 -4.37
CA LEU A 73 -1.86 -2.76 -4.04
C LEU A 73 -1.54 -2.98 -2.56
N LYS A 74 -0.68 -2.16 -1.95
CA LYS A 74 -0.43 -2.23 -0.50
C LYS A 74 -1.66 -1.89 0.33
N ALA A 75 -2.46 -0.91 -0.09
CA ALA A 75 -3.70 -0.57 0.60
C ALA A 75 -4.75 -1.68 0.48
N GLU A 76 -4.88 -2.28 -0.70
CA GLU A 76 -5.76 -3.41 -0.96
C GLU A 76 -5.31 -4.65 -0.16
N ASN A 77 -4.02 -4.99 -0.19
CA ASN A 77 -3.50 -6.13 0.55
C ASN A 77 -3.71 -5.98 2.06
N ARG A 78 -3.62 -4.75 2.59
CA ARG A 78 -3.94 -4.47 3.99
C ARG A 78 -5.41 -4.76 4.29
N ARG A 79 -6.34 -4.25 3.47
CA ARG A 79 -7.78 -4.51 3.62
C ARG A 79 -8.10 -6.01 3.56
N LEU A 80 -7.57 -6.70 2.56
CA LEU A 80 -7.78 -8.14 2.41
C LEU A 80 -7.24 -8.93 3.62
N ARG A 81 -6.12 -8.51 4.21
CA ARG A 81 -5.58 -9.13 5.43
C ARG A 81 -6.49 -8.88 6.64
N GLU A 82 -7.07 -7.70 6.76
CA GLU A 82 -8.06 -7.37 7.80
C GLU A 82 -9.30 -8.26 7.62
N ASP A 83 -9.83 -8.39 6.41
CA ASP A 83 -10.99 -9.25 6.11
C ASP A 83 -10.71 -10.72 6.43
N VAL A 84 -9.54 -11.23 6.02
CA VAL A 84 -9.12 -12.61 6.33
C VAL A 84 -8.98 -12.81 7.84
N ALA A 85 -8.50 -11.81 8.58
CA ALA A 85 -8.41 -11.89 10.04
C ALA A 85 -9.79 -11.99 10.69
N ILE A 86 -10.76 -11.19 10.23
CA ILE A 86 -12.15 -11.25 10.69
C ILE A 86 -12.76 -12.62 10.39
N LEU A 87 -12.59 -13.11 9.16
CA LEU A 87 -13.13 -14.41 8.75
C LEU A 87 -12.55 -15.54 9.61
N LYS A 88 -11.23 -15.54 9.85
CA LYS A 88 -10.57 -16.51 10.73
C LYS A 88 -11.10 -16.44 12.16
N ALA A 89 -11.25 -15.24 12.70
CA ALA A 89 -11.80 -15.06 14.05
C ALA A 89 -13.23 -15.61 14.15
N ALA A 90 -14.08 -15.33 13.15
CA ALA A 90 -15.43 -15.87 13.08
C ALA A 90 -15.42 -17.40 12.97
N THR A 91 -14.54 -17.98 12.13
CA THR A 91 -14.46 -19.45 12.00
C THR A 91 -14.03 -20.11 13.31
N THR A 92 -13.04 -19.55 14.01
CA THR A 92 -12.61 -20.05 15.32
C THR A 92 -13.74 -19.95 16.35
N PHE A 93 -14.47 -18.83 16.37
CA PHE A 93 -15.61 -18.65 17.25
C PHE A 93 -16.69 -19.72 17.02
N PHE A 94 -17.15 -19.89 15.79
CA PHE A 94 -18.19 -20.87 15.47
C PHE A 94 -17.74 -22.32 15.68
N ALA A 95 -16.49 -22.64 15.38
CA ALA A 95 -15.95 -23.98 15.67
C ALA A 95 -15.96 -24.28 17.18
N GLY A 96 -15.67 -23.29 18.03
CA GLY A 96 -15.77 -23.39 19.48
C GLY A 96 -17.19 -23.68 19.96
N GLU A 97 -18.18 -22.91 19.49
CA GLU A 97 -19.59 -23.08 19.82
C GLU A 97 -20.11 -24.48 19.42
N LEU A 98 -19.85 -24.91 18.19
CA LEU A 98 -20.29 -26.23 17.70
C LEU A 98 -19.70 -27.38 18.52
N CYS A 99 -18.44 -27.27 18.95
CA CYS A 99 -17.80 -28.24 19.82
C CYS A 99 -18.42 -28.24 21.23
N ALA A 100 -18.76 -27.07 21.78
CA ALA A 100 -19.42 -26.96 23.08
C ALA A 100 -20.83 -27.58 23.05
N THR A 101 -21.62 -27.30 22.01
CA THR A 101 -22.96 -27.90 21.83
C THR A 101 -22.88 -29.42 21.67
N ARG A 102 -21.97 -29.92 20.83
CA ARG A 102 -21.77 -31.38 20.68
C ARG A 102 -21.38 -32.05 22.00
N ARG A 103 -20.51 -31.42 22.80
CA ARG A 103 -20.11 -31.96 24.10
C ARG A 103 -21.29 -32.09 25.06
N TRP A 104 -22.19 -31.12 25.07
CA TRP A 104 -23.40 -31.16 25.87
C TRP A 104 -24.32 -32.31 25.46
N VAL A 105 -24.65 -32.41 24.17
CA VAL A 105 -25.50 -33.48 23.63
C VAL A 105 -24.90 -34.87 23.90
N TYR A 106 -23.60 -35.04 23.71
CA TYR A 106 -22.92 -36.31 24.02
C TYR A 106 -22.98 -36.64 25.51
N ARG A 107 -22.77 -35.67 26.40
CA ARG A 107 -22.83 -35.89 27.86
C ARG A 107 -24.25 -36.26 28.30
N GLU A 108 -25.26 -35.60 27.76
CA GLU A 108 -26.67 -35.87 28.05
C GLU A 108 -27.06 -37.28 27.58
N ALA A 109 -26.73 -37.63 26.33
CA ALA A 109 -27.00 -38.96 25.77
C ALA A 109 -26.28 -40.09 26.55
N VAL A 110 -25.04 -39.87 27.00
CA VAL A 110 -24.32 -40.86 27.83
C VAL A 110 -24.97 -41.01 29.19
N ARG A 111 -25.41 -39.91 29.82
CA ARG A 111 -26.09 -39.93 31.12
C ARG A 111 -27.43 -40.63 31.04
N ASP A 112 -28.23 -40.35 30.01
CA ASP A 112 -29.53 -41.02 29.81
C ASP A 112 -29.36 -42.52 29.57
N ARG A 113 -28.34 -42.91 28.80
CA ARG A 113 -28.01 -44.32 28.58
C ARG A 113 -27.56 -45.03 29.85
N LEU A 114 -26.75 -44.38 30.68
CA LEU A 114 -26.34 -44.92 31.98
C LEU A 114 -27.52 -45.07 32.94
N LEU A 115 -28.41 -44.07 33.00
CA LEU A 115 -29.62 -44.15 33.81
C LEU A 115 -30.52 -45.32 33.39
N TRP A 116 -30.66 -45.57 32.09
CA TRP A 116 -31.44 -46.69 31.58
C TRP A 116 -30.82 -48.05 31.95
N VAL A 117 -29.48 -48.18 31.89
CA VAL A 117 -28.77 -49.39 32.33
C VAL A 117 -28.92 -49.63 33.83
N VAL A 118 -28.85 -48.58 34.65
CA VAL A 118 -29.05 -48.68 36.11
C VAL A 118 -30.50 -49.04 36.46
N ALA A 119 -31.48 -48.52 35.71
CA ALA A 119 -32.89 -48.86 35.93
C ALA A 119 -33.28 -50.27 35.45
N ALA A 120 -32.47 -50.88 34.57
CA ALA A 120 -32.70 -52.22 34.04
C ALA A 120 -31.97 -53.35 34.83
N ALA A 121 -31.21 -52.99 35.87
CA ALA A 121 -30.51 -53.90 36.78
C ALA A 121 -31.27 -54.03 38.11
#